data_AF-A0A2T4GHV8-F1
#
_entry.id   AF-A0A2T4GHV8-F1
#
_cell.length_a   1.000
_cell.length_b   1.000
_cell.length_c   1.000
_cell.angle_alpha   90.00
_cell.angle_beta   90.00
_cell.angle_gamma   90.00
#
_symmetry.space_group_name_H-M   'P 1'
#
loop_
_entity.id
_entity.type
_entity.pdbx_description
1 polymer ?
#
loop_
_entity_poly.entity_id
_entity_poly.type
_entity_poly.pdbx_seq_one_letter_code
_entity_poly.pdbx_strand_id
1 'polypeptide(L)'
;MVQLVTVALHHRDHFSVGNARRVFDKQAYHWSIMIIPEGGQSENCHSFDATDASHINPVTFRMNNPTMDWWFRSELDIKPQRHEKLLGRIVIGEMPDEVSGEELGDFFQGIPLPMKNTNPQQSSVTWIMDAIQALQEKGWTHDFDLDRFKNFAVTYADEKMKGAEAEEPDLKFYESWKASVL
;
A
#
# COMPACT_ATOMS: atom_id res chain seq x y z
N MET A 1 9.29 7.14 20.39
CA MET A 1 8.56 5.86 20.20
C MET A 1 8.82 5.44 18.75
N VAL A 2 8.37 4.28 18.28
CA VAL A 2 8.55 3.93 16.85
C VAL A 2 7.22 3.99 16.09
N GLN A 3 7.30 4.22 14.79
CA GLN A 3 6.19 4.09 13.86
C GLN A 3 6.46 2.86 12.97
N LEU A 4 5.44 2.06 12.71
CA LEU A 4 5.54 0.91 11.82
C LEU A 4 5.35 1.35 10.37
N VAL A 5 6.27 0.93 9.51
CA VAL A 5 6.17 1.09 8.06
C VAL A 5 5.46 -0.15 7.51
N THR A 6 4.31 0.05 6.87
CA THR A 6 3.48 -1.05 6.38
C THR A 6 3.11 -0.89 4.91
N VAL A 7 2.93 -2.02 4.23
CA VAL A 7 2.24 -2.08 2.94
C VAL A 7 0.79 -2.47 3.19
N ALA A 8 -0.12 -1.58 2.87
CA ALA A 8 -1.55 -1.81 2.96
C ALA A 8 -2.09 -2.32 1.62
N LEU A 9 -2.92 -3.35 1.67
CA LEU A 9 -3.57 -3.94 0.49
C LEU A 9 -5.06 -3.67 0.53
N HIS A 10 -5.60 -3.23 -0.60
CA HIS A 10 -6.98 -2.81 -0.73
C HIS A 10 -7.69 -3.59 -1.83
N HIS A 11 -8.94 -3.93 -1.58
CA HIS A 11 -9.86 -4.44 -2.57
C HIS A 11 -10.00 -3.44 -3.71
N ARG A 12 -9.97 -3.94 -4.94
CA ARG A 12 -10.07 -3.18 -6.19
C ARG A 12 -11.29 -3.61 -6.99
N ASP A 13 -12.41 -3.78 -6.27
CA ASP A 13 -13.72 -4.12 -6.84
C ASP A 13 -13.65 -5.38 -7.73
N HIS A 14 -14.15 -5.28 -8.96
CA HIS A 14 -14.17 -6.42 -9.88
C HIS A 14 -12.77 -6.94 -10.22
N PHE A 15 -11.70 -6.16 -10.02
CA PHE A 15 -10.33 -6.58 -10.33
C PHE A 15 -9.80 -7.60 -9.32
N SER A 16 -10.29 -7.58 -8.08
CA SER A 16 -9.82 -8.46 -7.00
C SER A 16 -10.52 -9.82 -6.95
N VAL A 17 -11.48 -10.09 -7.85
CA VAL A 17 -12.32 -11.30 -7.80
C VAL A 17 -12.33 -12.09 -9.11
N GLY A 18 -12.62 -13.38 -9.00
CA GLY A 18 -12.84 -14.27 -10.13
C GLY A 18 -11.69 -14.33 -11.12
N ASN A 19 -12.02 -14.32 -12.43
CA ASN A 19 -11.01 -14.38 -13.48
C ASN A 19 -10.15 -13.11 -13.55
N ALA A 20 -10.70 -11.95 -13.18
CA ALA A 20 -9.96 -10.70 -13.19
C ALA A 20 -8.79 -10.74 -12.19
N ARG A 21 -9.01 -11.28 -10.97
CA ARG A 21 -7.90 -11.53 -10.03
C ARG A 21 -6.77 -12.28 -10.75
N ARG A 22 -7.08 -13.39 -11.41
CA ARG A 22 -6.06 -14.25 -12.05
C ARG A 22 -5.31 -13.53 -13.17
N VAL A 23 -5.99 -12.70 -13.95
CA VAL A 23 -5.40 -11.95 -15.07
C VAL A 23 -4.53 -10.80 -14.60
N PHE A 24 -5.00 -10.02 -13.62
CA PHE A 24 -4.28 -8.84 -13.12
C PHE A 24 -3.20 -9.20 -12.09
N ASP A 25 -3.24 -10.41 -11.53
CA ASP A 25 -2.28 -10.96 -10.59
C ASP A 25 -1.93 -9.97 -9.46
N LYS A 26 -0.70 -9.45 -9.42
CA LYS A 26 -0.24 -8.47 -8.43
C LYS A 26 -1.03 -7.17 -8.44
N GLN A 27 -1.55 -6.79 -9.61
CA GLN A 27 -2.32 -5.56 -9.83
C GLN A 27 -3.84 -5.74 -9.57
N ALA A 28 -4.25 -6.95 -9.15
CA ALA A 28 -5.63 -7.24 -8.77
C ALA A 28 -6.05 -6.51 -7.49
N TYR A 29 -5.08 -6.08 -6.69
CA TYR A 29 -5.26 -5.25 -5.49
C TYR A 29 -4.67 -3.88 -5.71
N HIS A 30 -5.18 -2.89 -4.98
CA HIS A 30 -4.51 -1.59 -4.87
C HIS A 30 -3.59 -1.60 -3.64
N TRP A 31 -2.41 -1.04 -3.78
CA TRP A 31 -1.35 -1.09 -2.77
C TRP A 31 -1.01 0.34 -2.35
N SER A 32 -0.83 0.54 -1.04
CA SER A 32 -0.36 1.82 -0.48
C SER A 32 0.71 1.58 0.59
N ILE A 33 1.56 2.57 0.84
CA ILE A 33 2.36 2.60 2.07
C ILE A 33 1.50 3.23 3.14
N MET A 34 1.40 2.58 4.30
CA MET A 34 0.74 3.13 5.46
C MET A 34 1.69 3.15 6.64
N ILE A 35 1.84 4.32 7.23
CA ILE A 35 2.61 4.55 8.44
C ILE A 35 1.62 4.57 9.61
N ILE A 36 1.87 3.72 10.62
CA ILE A 36 0.99 3.57 11.78
C ILE A 36 1.79 3.66 13.08
N PRO A 37 1.24 4.23 14.17
CA PRO A 37 1.90 4.21 15.47
C PRO A 37 2.13 2.77 15.99
N GLU A 38 3.25 2.56 16.69
CA GLU A 38 3.51 1.30 17.41
C GLU A 38 2.39 1.01 18.43
N GLY A 39 1.94 -0.24 18.49
CA GLY A 39 0.75 -0.65 19.24
C GLY A 39 -0.53 -0.72 18.41
N GLY A 40 -0.46 -0.43 17.11
CA GLY A 40 -1.56 -0.61 16.16
C GLY A 40 -2.74 0.33 16.43
N GLN A 41 -2.50 1.42 17.16
CA GLN A 41 -3.51 2.45 17.41
C GLN A 41 -4.00 2.98 16.08
N SER A 42 -5.31 3.02 15.90
CA SER A 42 -5.96 3.37 14.65
C SER A 42 -6.18 4.88 14.48
N GLU A 43 -5.34 5.67 15.11
CA GLU A 43 -5.35 7.13 15.05
C GLU A 43 -4.00 7.59 14.52
N ASN A 44 -3.98 8.73 13.85
CA ASN A 44 -2.76 9.34 13.31
C ASN A 44 -1.99 8.42 12.36
N CYS A 45 -2.71 7.68 11.51
CA CYS A 45 -2.09 6.92 10.43
C CYS A 45 -1.91 7.82 9.21
N HIS A 46 -0.88 7.57 8.42
CA HIS A 46 -0.63 8.26 7.17
C HIS A 46 -0.61 7.25 6.02
N SER A 47 -1.29 7.53 4.91
CA SER A 47 -1.32 6.65 3.74
C SER A 47 -0.84 7.38 2.50
N PHE A 48 -0.01 6.68 1.71
CA PHE A 48 0.66 7.20 0.54
C PHE A 48 0.55 6.20 -0.61
N ASP A 49 0.11 6.64 -1.77
CA ASP A 49 0.06 5.81 -2.97
C ASP A 49 0.18 6.59 -4.28
N ALA A 50 0.48 5.86 -5.34
CA ALA A 50 0.22 6.30 -6.71
C ALA A 50 -1.08 5.64 -7.19
N THR A 51 -1.98 6.45 -7.77
CA THR A 51 -3.25 5.95 -8.30
C THR A 51 -3.62 6.62 -9.62
N ASP A 52 -4.25 5.85 -10.50
CA ASP A 52 -4.88 6.30 -11.75
C ASP A 52 -6.41 6.24 -11.66
N ALA A 53 -6.96 6.08 -10.45
CA ALA A 53 -8.35 5.75 -10.24
C ALA A 53 -9.32 6.77 -10.84
N SER A 54 -10.10 6.34 -11.82
CA SER A 54 -11.19 7.13 -12.37
C SER A 54 -12.53 6.62 -11.86
N HIS A 55 -13.40 7.54 -11.43
CA HIS A 55 -14.78 7.26 -11.07
C HIS A 55 -15.73 8.21 -11.77
N ILE A 56 -16.96 7.74 -11.99
CA ILE A 56 -18.05 8.57 -12.51
C ILE A 56 -18.66 9.30 -11.32
N ASN A 57 -18.69 10.63 -11.37
CA ASN A 57 -19.44 11.42 -10.42
C ASN A 57 -20.94 11.14 -10.62
N PRO A 58 -21.67 10.64 -9.61
CA PRO A 58 -23.05 10.18 -9.79
C PRO A 58 -24.04 11.33 -10.01
N VAL A 59 -23.66 12.58 -9.71
CA VAL A 59 -24.50 13.77 -9.90
C VAL A 59 -24.27 14.37 -11.29
N THR A 60 -23.01 14.50 -11.71
CA THR A 60 -22.66 15.16 -12.98
C THR A 60 -22.51 14.18 -14.14
N PHE A 61 -22.46 12.88 -13.86
CA PHE A 61 -22.13 11.79 -14.81
C PHE A 61 -20.82 12.00 -15.57
N ARG A 62 -19.91 12.81 -15.03
CA ARG A 62 -18.57 13.05 -15.59
C ARG A 62 -17.53 12.21 -14.85
N MET A 63 -16.55 11.71 -15.60
CA MET A 63 -15.36 11.09 -15.02
C MET A 63 -14.43 12.16 -14.46
N ASN A 64 -13.89 11.93 -13.26
CA ASN A 64 -12.92 12.83 -12.63
C ASN A 64 -11.51 12.70 -13.23
N ASN A 65 -11.12 11.51 -13.70
CA ASN A 65 -9.82 11.23 -14.33
C ASN A 65 -10.01 10.45 -15.65
N PRO A 66 -10.63 11.05 -16.69
CA PRO A 66 -10.94 10.34 -17.93
C PRO A 66 -9.70 9.84 -18.67
N THR A 67 -8.55 10.50 -18.48
CA THR A 67 -7.27 10.11 -19.08
C THR A 67 -6.58 8.98 -18.33
N MET A 68 -7.04 8.64 -17.12
CA MET A 68 -6.40 7.68 -16.21
C MET A 68 -4.98 8.09 -15.83
N ASP A 69 -4.66 9.39 -15.76
CA ASP A 69 -3.32 9.87 -15.40
C ASP A 69 -2.97 9.44 -13.98
N TRP A 70 -1.70 9.05 -13.77
CA TRP A 70 -1.19 8.72 -12.45
C TRP A 70 -0.98 10.02 -11.66
N TRP A 71 -1.41 10.03 -10.40
CA TRP A 71 -0.99 11.04 -9.43
C TRP A 71 -0.58 10.38 -8.11
N PHE A 72 0.22 11.12 -7.36
CA PHE A 72 0.54 10.83 -5.97
C PHE A 72 -0.61 11.30 -5.08
N ARG A 73 -1.07 10.45 -4.17
CA ARG A 73 -2.04 10.79 -3.13
C ARG A 73 -1.40 10.56 -1.77
N SER A 74 -1.55 11.57 -0.92
CA SER A 74 -1.15 11.60 0.48
C SER A 74 -2.38 11.88 1.33
N GLU A 75 -2.66 10.99 2.28
CA GLU A 75 -3.74 11.12 3.25
C GLU A 75 -3.14 11.08 4.65
N LEU A 76 -3.16 12.20 5.35
CA LEU A 76 -2.59 12.34 6.69
C LEU A 76 -3.67 12.25 7.77
N ASP A 77 -3.28 11.81 8.97
CA ASP A 77 -4.13 11.73 10.17
C ASP A 77 -5.43 10.94 9.97
N ILE A 78 -5.35 9.87 9.17
CA ILE A 78 -6.48 9.02 8.84
C ILE A 78 -6.72 7.95 9.92
N LYS A 79 -7.97 7.48 9.96
CA LYS A 79 -8.36 6.28 10.72
C LYS A 79 -8.46 5.09 9.77
N PRO A 80 -7.61 4.05 9.90
CA PRO A 80 -7.59 2.93 8.97
C PRO A 80 -8.94 2.22 8.80
N GLN A 81 -9.77 2.14 9.85
CA GLN A 81 -11.08 1.48 9.78
C GLN A 81 -12.08 2.20 8.86
N ARG A 82 -11.80 3.44 8.43
CA ARG A 82 -12.67 4.18 7.50
C ARG A 82 -12.37 3.86 6.03
N HIS A 83 -11.31 3.11 5.72
CA HIS A 83 -11.07 2.64 4.37
C HIS A 83 -11.87 1.36 4.13
N GLU A 84 -13.09 1.49 3.60
CA GLU A 84 -14.03 0.39 3.32
C GLU A 84 -13.46 -0.73 2.45
N LYS A 85 -12.30 -0.50 1.81
CA LYS A 85 -11.62 -1.47 0.93
C LYS A 85 -10.34 -2.04 1.52
N LEU A 86 -9.91 -1.64 2.71
CA LEU A 86 -8.68 -2.15 3.33
C LEU A 86 -8.84 -3.64 3.68
N LEU A 87 -7.99 -4.48 3.11
CA LEU A 87 -7.97 -5.93 3.39
C LEU A 87 -7.05 -6.27 4.55
N GLY A 88 -5.91 -5.59 4.65
CA GLY A 88 -4.90 -5.87 5.66
C GLY A 88 -3.60 -5.11 5.41
N ARG A 89 -2.67 -5.23 6.35
CA ARG A 89 -1.40 -4.50 6.35
C ARG A 89 -0.24 -5.43 6.67
N ILE A 90 0.84 -5.27 5.92
CA ILE A 90 2.06 -6.04 6.10
C ILE A 90 3.15 -5.11 6.62
N VAL A 91 3.65 -5.36 7.82
CA VAL A 91 4.76 -4.62 8.42
C VAL A 91 6.06 -5.03 7.74
N ILE A 92 6.80 -4.03 7.25
CA ILE A 92 8.06 -4.19 6.52
C ILE A 92 9.22 -3.43 7.15
N GLY A 93 8.98 -2.60 8.16
CA GLY A 93 10.01 -1.85 8.85
C GLY A 93 9.46 -0.98 9.97
N GLU A 94 10.37 -0.22 10.56
CA GLU A 94 10.10 0.73 11.64
C GLU A 94 10.89 2.00 11.39
N MET A 95 10.34 3.11 11.83
CA MET A 95 11.00 4.40 11.75
C MET A 95 10.82 5.21 13.03
N PRO A 96 11.68 6.21 13.27
CA PRO A 96 11.55 7.10 14.43
C PRO A 96 10.21 7.86 14.37
N ASP A 97 9.57 8.06 15.52
CA ASP A 97 8.28 8.75 15.59
C ASP A 97 8.36 10.27 15.42
N GLU A 98 9.56 10.82 15.36
CA GLU A 98 9.82 12.23 15.12
C GLU A 98 9.61 12.63 13.66
N VAL A 99 9.56 11.67 12.73
CA VAL A 99 9.29 11.95 11.31
C VAL A 99 7.82 12.35 11.15
N SER A 100 7.60 13.59 10.72
CA SER A 100 6.27 14.16 10.55
C SER A 100 5.57 13.66 9.29
N GLY A 101 4.23 13.74 9.28
CA GLY A 101 3.43 13.42 8.09
C GLY A 101 3.77 14.28 6.86
N GLU A 102 4.21 15.52 7.06
CA GLU A 102 4.67 16.42 5.99
C GLU A 102 5.99 15.93 5.38
N GLU A 103 6.99 15.60 6.22
CA GLU A 103 8.27 15.03 5.76
C GLU A 103 8.09 13.69 5.04
N LEU A 104 7.14 12.86 5.48
CA LEU A 104 6.76 11.64 4.77
C LEU A 104 6.11 11.97 3.42
N GLY A 105 5.22 12.96 3.38
CA GLY A 105 4.59 13.44 2.15
C GLY A 105 5.63 13.86 1.11
N ASP A 106 6.57 14.72 1.51
CA ASP A 106 7.67 15.17 0.64
C ASP A 106 8.57 14.02 0.19
N PHE A 107 8.87 13.09 1.10
CA PHE A 107 9.66 11.90 0.79
C PHE A 107 8.99 11.02 -0.27
N PHE A 108 7.72 10.65 -0.07
CA PHE A 108 7.01 9.77 -1.00
C PHE A 108 6.64 10.48 -2.31
N GLN A 109 6.43 11.81 -2.29
CA GLN A 109 6.22 12.59 -3.50
C GLN A 109 7.45 12.59 -4.43
N GLY A 110 8.65 12.40 -3.89
CA GLY A 110 9.89 12.27 -4.66
C GLY A 110 10.01 10.97 -5.46
N ILE A 111 9.15 9.97 -5.21
CA ILE A 111 9.20 8.69 -5.91
C ILE A 111 8.55 8.82 -7.30
N PRO A 112 9.22 8.37 -8.38
CA PRO A 112 8.67 8.44 -9.73
C PRO A 112 7.30 7.77 -9.85
N LEU A 113 6.33 8.49 -10.43
CA LEU A 113 5.01 7.92 -10.72
C LEU A 113 5.10 6.86 -11.83
N PRO A 114 4.21 5.85 -11.82
CA PRO A 114 4.15 4.87 -12.88
C PRO A 114 3.95 5.51 -14.26
N MET A 115 4.65 4.99 -15.26
CA MET A 115 4.53 5.41 -16.65
C MET A 115 3.50 4.54 -17.39
N LYS A 116 2.68 5.19 -18.21
CA LYS A 116 1.74 4.50 -19.10
C LYS A 116 2.43 3.94 -20.33
N ASN A 117 1.80 2.93 -20.94
CA ASN A 117 2.18 2.38 -22.25
C ASN A 117 3.63 1.84 -22.30
N THR A 118 4.13 1.34 -21.16
CA THR A 118 5.43 0.67 -21.07
C THR A 118 5.27 -0.85 -21.17
N ASN A 119 6.37 -1.55 -21.47
CA ASN A 119 6.45 -3.01 -21.37
C ASN A 119 7.66 -3.40 -20.50
N PRO A 120 7.46 -3.95 -19.29
CA PRO A 120 6.17 -4.29 -18.68
C PRO A 120 5.33 -3.06 -18.30
N GLN A 121 4.00 -3.25 -18.22
CA GLN A 121 3.07 -2.22 -17.77
C GLN A 121 3.32 -1.88 -16.30
N GLN A 122 3.47 -0.60 -15.99
CA GLN A 122 3.64 -0.13 -14.60
C GLN A 122 2.29 0.14 -13.93
N SER A 123 2.27 0.04 -12.60
CA SER A 123 1.08 0.20 -11.76
C SER A 123 1.41 0.71 -10.35
N SER A 124 0.41 0.77 -9.46
CA SER A 124 0.65 1.05 -8.03
C SER A 124 1.63 0.05 -7.40
N VAL A 125 1.68 -1.19 -7.88
CA VAL A 125 2.68 -2.17 -7.43
C VAL A 125 4.11 -1.70 -7.78
N THR A 126 4.31 -1.14 -8.97
CA THR A 126 5.63 -0.57 -9.37
C THR A 126 6.03 0.54 -8.41
N TRP A 127 5.14 1.51 -8.17
CA TRP A 127 5.41 2.61 -7.26
C TRP A 127 5.70 2.11 -5.83
N ILE A 128 5.00 1.09 -5.35
CA ILE A 128 5.26 0.52 -4.02
C ILE A 128 6.61 -0.19 -3.94
N MET A 129 7.06 -0.86 -5.00
CA MET A 129 8.41 -1.43 -4.99
C MET A 129 9.49 -0.34 -4.95
N ASP A 130 9.30 0.72 -5.73
CA ASP A 130 10.22 1.88 -5.72
C ASP A 130 10.19 2.58 -4.35
N ALA A 131 9.02 2.67 -3.71
CA ALA A 131 8.87 3.20 -2.36
C ALA A 131 9.59 2.34 -1.31
N ILE A 132 9.44 1.01 -1.36
CA ILE A 132 10.14 0.10 -0.44
C ILE A 132 11.65 0.23 -0.62
N GLN A 133 12.13 0.33 -1.86
CA GLN A 133 13.55 0.53 -2.13
C GLN A 133 14.06 1.87 -1.56
N ALA A 134 13.32 2.96 -1.74
CA ALA A 134 13.68 4.25 -1.13
C ALA A 134 13.68 4.20 0.41
N LEU A 135 12.75 3.44 1.01
CA LEU A 135 12.70 3.20 2.45
C LEU A 135 13.91 2.39 2.95
N GLN A 136 14.35 1.39 2.17
CA GLN A 136 15.55 0.58 2.44
C GLN A 136 16.80 1.45 2.39
N GLU A 137 16.95 2.28 1.35
CA GLU A 137 18.06 3.22 1.20
C GLU A 137 18.13 4.24 2.35
N LYS A 138 16.99 4.62 2.92
CA LYS A 138 16.89 5.51 4.08
C LYS A 138 17.09 4.81 5.42
N GLY A 139 17.10 3.48 5.45
CA GLY A 139 17.25 2.67 6.66
C GLY A 139 15.99 2.58 7.53
N TRP A 140 14.80 2.86 6.97
CA TRP A 140 13.51 2.71 7.66
C TRP A 140 12.89 1.33 7.47
N THR A 141 13.45 0.53 6.56
CA THR A 141 13.10 -0.88 6.33
C THR A 141 14.41 -1.65 6.11
N HIS A 142 14.43 -2.95 6.45
CA HIS A 142 15.57 -3.82 6.16
C HIS A 142 15.55 -4.30 4.71
N ASP A 143 16.71 -4.72 4.22
CA ASP A 143 16.82 -5.32 2.89
C ASP A 143 16.13 -6.68 2.83
N PHE A 144 15.28 -6.86 1.82
CA PHE A 144 14.66 -8.13 1.49
C PHE A 144 14.33 -8.24 0.00
N ASP A 145 14.10 -9.46 -0.46
CA ASP A 145 13.76 -9.76 -1.85
C ASP A 145 12.36 -9.22 -2.20
N LEU A 146 12.31 -8.18 -3.05
CA LEU A 146 11.07 -7.52 -3.47
C LEU A 146 10.17 -8.43 -4.33
N ASP A 147 10.73 -9.37 -5.09
CA ASP A 147 9.94 -10.32 -5.90
C ASP A 147 9.23 -11.35 -5.02
N ARG A 148 9.94 -11.87 -4.01
CA ARG A 148 9.35 -12.74 -2.99
C ARG A 148 8.30 -11.99 -2.17
N PHE A 149 8.56 -10.75 -1.80
CA PHE A 149 7.60 -9.91 -1.09
C PHE A 149 6.31 -9.70 -1.90
N LYS A 150 6.43 -9.40 -3.20
CA LYS A 150 5.25 -9.22 -4.06
C LYS A 150 4.33 -10.43 -4.05
N ASN A 151 4.91 -11.63 -4.19
CA ASN A 151 4.13 -12.87 -4.19
C ASN A 151 3.50 -13.12 -2.81
N PHE A 152 4.24 -12.89 -1.73
CA PHE A 152 3.72 -12.97 -0.36
C PHE A 152 2.53 -12.05 -0.13
N ALA A 153 2.64 -10.79 -0.55
CA ALA A 153 1.60 -9.78 -0.35
C ALA A 153 0.30 -10.17 -1.08
N VAL A 154 0.41 -10.68 -2.31
CA VAL A 154 -0.77 -11.17 -3.05
C VAL A 154 -1.41 -12.38 -2.36
N THR A 155 -0.61 -13.36 -1.91
CA THR A 155 -1.14 -14.52 -1.16
C THR A 155 -1.83 -14.08 0.13
N TYR A 156 -1.26 -13.11 0.85
CA TYR A 156 -1.88 -12.54 2.03
C TYR A 156 -3.22 -11.86 1.69
N ALA A 157 -3.29 -11.06 0.62
CA ALA A 157 -4.55 -10.45 0.19
C ALA A 157 -5.60 -11.49 -0.25
N ASP A 158 -5.21 -12.53 -0.99
CA ASP A 158 -6.11 -13.63 -1.36
C ASP A 158 -6.70 -14.32 -0.11
N GLU A 159 -5.89 -14.50 0.93
CA GLU A 159 -6.35 -15.07 2.20
C GLU A 159 -7.31 -14.12 2.93
N LYS A 160 -6.99 -12.83 3.00
CA LYS A 160 -7.89 -11.80 3.58
C LYS A 160 -9.22 -11.69 2.83
N MET A 161 -9.25 -11.99 1.53
CA MET A 161 -10.49 -12.02 0.74
C MET A 161 -11.50 -13.09 1.18
N LYS A 162 -11.11 -14.06 2.01
CA LYS A 162 -12.04 -15.02 2.63
C LYS A 162 -12.92 -14.42 3.74
N GLY A 163 -12.68 -13.16 4.12
CA GLY A 163 -13.50 -12.45 5.09
C GLY A 163 -13.43 -13.08 6.48
N ALA A 164 -14.58 -13.49 7.03
CA ALA A 164 -14.66 -14.08 8.37
C ALA A 164 -13.93 -15.43 8.50
N GLU A 165 -13.64 -16.10 7.38
CA GLU A 165 -12.89 -17.36 7.32
C GLU A 165 -11.38 -17.13 7.12
N ALA A 166 -10.92 -15.87 6.99
CA ALA A 166 -9.51 -15.57 6.82
C ALA A 166 -8.72 -15.91 8.09
N GLU A 167 -7.66 -16.71 7.94
CA GLU A 167 -6.77 -17.08 9.05
C GLU A 167 -5.72 -15.99 9.35
N GLU A 168 -5.49 -15.10 8.40
CA GLU A 168 -4.44 -14.08 8.47
C GLU A 168 -4.89 -12.83 9.26
N PRO A 169 -4.03 -12.29 10.14
CA PRO A 169 -4.34 -11.12 10.94
C PRO A 169 -4.41 -9.86 10.07
N ASP A 170 -5.11 -8.82 10.54
CA ASP A 170 -5.19 -7.51 9.85
C ASP A 170 -3.86 -6.75 9.81
N LEU A 171 -2.93 -7.12 10.69
CA LEU A 171 -1.56 -6.63 10.72
C LEU A 171 -0.62 -7.83 10.80
N LYS A 172 0.16 -8.05 9.75
CA LYS A 172 1.08 -9.20 9.62
C LYS A 172 2.51 -8.72 9.46
N PHE A 173 3.45 -9.29 10.21
CA PHE A 173 4.87 -9.01 9.99
C PHE A 173 5.42 -9.85 8.84
N TYR A 174 6.16 -9.23 7.93
CA TYR A 174 6.86 -9.98 6.89
C TYR A 174 8.04 -10.74 7.50
N GLU A 175 8.18 -12.04 7.20
CA GLU A 175 9.03 -13.02 7.92
C GLU A 175 10.51 -12.64 8.12
N SER A 176 11.05 -11.72 7.30
CA SER A 176 12.43 -11.21 7.45
C SER A 176 12.56 -10.09 8.47
N TRP A 177 11.45 -9.52 8.93
CA TRP A 177 11.43 -8.48 9.94
C TRP A 177 11.53 -9.14 11.32
N LYS A 178 12.65 -8.93 12.00
CA LYS A 178 12.74 -9.09 13.46
C LYS A 178 12.69 -7.69 14.05
N ALA A 179 11.76 -7.46 14.98
CA ALA A 179 11.86 -6.34 15.91
C ALA A 179 13.30 -6.32 16.41
N SER A 180 13.95 -5.16 16.32
CA SER A 180 15.21 -4.99 17.02
C SER A 180 14.90 -5.15 18.49
N VAL A 181 15.18 -6.35 19.03
CA VAL A 181 15.11 -6.64 20.45
C VAL A 181 16.08 -5.66 21.12
N LEU A 182 15.53 -4.64 21.78
CA LEU A 182 16.23 -3.87 22.79
C LEU A 182 16.59 -4.78 23.97
#